data_AF-A0AA87J259-F1
#
_entry.id   AF-A0AA87J259-F1
#
_cell.length_a   1.000
_cell.length_b   1.000
_cell.length_c   1.000
_cell.angle_alpha   90.00
_cell.angle_beta   90.00
_cell.angle_gamma   90.00
#
_symmetry.space_group_name_H-M   'P 1'
#
loop_
_entity.id
_entity.type
_entity.pdbx_description
1 polymer ?
#
loop_
_entity_poly.entity_id
_entity_poly.type
_entity_poly.pdbx_seq_one_letter_code
_entity_poly.pdbx_strand_id
1 'polypeptide(L)'
;MNLSRRQSLGLLAGAVIPPTVVVGAAPLVAVATKMTPQERYDFHLAELKKAAEEIEPMIGRWHVSGLAEGETGGCALIITAFRVTGRYQGDGLYERGKPNWNGVFTRYNVRLLDHRIDDERLFEVRGPGERMQLIESNLNTFIGRKVGALS
;
A
#
# COMPACT_ATOMS: atom_id res chain seq x y z
N MET A 1 -27.90 44.57 11.46
CA MET A 1 -27.76 43.49 12.46
C MET A 1 -26.50 43.77 13.26
N ASN A 2 -26.67 44.24 14.51
CA ASN A 2 -25.61 44.55 15.46
C ASN A 2 -25.52 43.40 16.47
N LEU A 3 -24.35 42.80 16.68
CA LEU A 3 -24.11 41.91 17.82
C LEU A 3 -23.29 42.65 18.87
N SER A 4 -23.99 43.06 19.93
CA SER A 4 -23.47 43.71 21.13
C SER A 4 -23.16 42.69 22.23
N ARG A 5 -22.35 43.14 23.18
CA ARG A 5 -21.47 42.46 24.14
C ARG A 5 -22.12 42.24 25.51
N ARG A 6 -21.73 41.16 26.23
CA ARG A 6 -21.54 40.96 27.71
C ARG A 6 -21.85 39.49 28.09
N GLN A 7 -20.89 38.67 28.51
CA GLN A 7 -20.28 38.51 29.84
C GLN A 7 -21.26 38.21 30.99
N SER A 8 -21.18 37.00 31.54
CA SER A 8 -21.18 36.75 33.00
C SER A 8 -20.63 35.35 33.32
N LEU A 9 -19.76 35.33 34.34
CA LEU A 9 -19.14 34.15 34.94
C LEU A 9 -20.14 33.39 35.82
N GLY A 10 -20.02 32.06 35.84
CA GLY A 10 -20.50 31.19 36.91
C GLY A 10 -19.32 30.39 37.47
N LEU A 11 -18.74 30.86 38.58
CA LEU A 11 -17.68 30.22 39.34
C LEU A 11 -18.24 29.10 40.25
N LEU A 12 -17.53 27.97 40.26
CA LEU A 12 -17.16 27.09 41.38
C LEU A 12 -18.24 26.40 42.24
N ALA A 13 -18.23 25.06 42.21
CA ALA A 13 -18.32 24.26 43.43
C ALA A 13 -17.60 22.91 43.27
N GLY A 14 -16.44 22.79 43.95
CA GLY A 14 -16.04 21.57 44.63
C GLY A 14 -15.50 20.39 43.82
N ALA A 15 -14.19 20.41 43.53
CA ALA A 15 -13.38 19.19 43.62
C ALA A 15 -11.93 19.60 43.89
N VAL A 16 -11.49 19.39 45.13
CA VAL A 16 -10.07 19.39 45.49
C VAL A 16 -9.46 18.17 44.79
N ILE A 17 -8.75 18.38 43.68
CA ILE A 17 -7.93 17.34 43.05
C ILE A 17 -6.49 17.56 43.54
N PRO A 18 -5.85 16.59 44.20
CA PRO A 18 -4.48 16.71 44.69
C PRO A 18 -3.49 16.88 43.52
N PRO A 19 -2.32 17.51 43.74
CA PRO A 19 -1.28 17.62 42.71
C PRO A 19 -0.57 16.28 42.56
N THR A 20 -1.21 15.32 41.88
CA THR A 20 -0.53 14.10 41.43
C THR A 20 0.09 14.36 40.07
N VAL A 21 1.39 14.66 40.13
CA VAL A 21 2.46 14.21 39.24
C VAL A 21 2.09 14.09 37.76
N VAL A 22 2.73 14.93 36.95
CA VAL A 22 2.93 14.75 35.51
C VAL A 22 3.49 13.35 35.26
N VAL A 23 2.63 12.39 34.95
CA VAL A 23 3.03 11.06 34.47
C VAL A 23 2.76 11.01 32.99
N GLY A 24 3.83 11.23 32.24
CA GLY A 24 4.01 10.72 30.89
C GLY A 24 2.97 11.20 29.87
N ALA A 25 3.14 12.42 29.37
CA ALA A 25 3.05 12.55 27.93
C ALA A 25 4.00 11.47 27.36
N ALA A 26 3.45 10.50 26.62
CA ALA A 26 4.27 9.56 25.85
C ALA A 26 5.39 10.38 25.20
N PRO A 27 6.67 9.97 25.29
CA PRO A 27 7.75 10.78 24.78
C PRO A 27 7.49 10.99 23.30
N LEU A 28 7.07 12.21 22.94
CA LEU A 28 7.04 12.70 21.58
C LEU A 28 8.50 12.73 21.12
N VAL A 29 8.94 11.60 20.59
CA VAL A 29 10.07 11.44 19.67
C VAL A 29 11.31 12.26 20.09
N ALA A 30 11.84 12.01 21.29
CA ALA A 30 13.17 12.49 21.67
C ALA A 30 14.32 11.74 20.96
N VAL A 31 14.02 11.00 19.88
CA VAL A 31 14.99 10.34 18.99
C VAL A 31 15.17 11.12 17.67
N ALA A 32 14.36 12.17 17.42
CA ALA A 32 14.34 12.87 16.13
C ALA A 32 15.59 13.71 15.80
N THR A 33 16.61 13.75 16.66
CA THR A 33 17.71 14.74 16.55
C THR A 33 18.96 14.24 15.81
N LYS A 34 18.99 13.01 15.26
CA LYS A 34 20.17 12.50 14.53
C LYS A 34 19.92 11.96 13.12
N MET A 35 18.67 11.83 12.70
CA MET A 35 18.33 11.29 11.37
C MET A 35 18.07 12.43 10.38
N THR A 36 18.66 12.33 9.20
CA THR A 36 18.32 13.13 8.03
C THR A 36 16.82 12.96 7.69
N PRO A 37 16.21 13.91 6.95
CA PRO A 37 14.84 13.74 6.48
C PRO A 37 14.60 12.43 5.72
N GLN A 38 15.56 12.01 4.88
CA GLN A 38 15.48 10.76 4.13
C GLN A 38 15.50 9.54 5.06
N GLU A 39 16.42 9.50 6.04
CA GLU A 39 16.48 8.40 7.01
C GLU A 39 15.18 8.30 7.83
N ARG A 40 14.56 9.43 8.19
CA ARG A 40 13.25 9.43 8.87
C ARG A 40 12.15 8.90 7.96
N TYR A 41 12.17 9.29 6.69
CA TYR A 41 11.21 8.79 5.70
C TYR A 41 11.33 7.27 5.56
N ASP A 42 12.53 6.76 5.34
CA ASP A 42 12.79 5.33 5.16
C ASP A 42 12.42 4.53 6.41
N PHE A 43 12.74 5.06 7.60
CA PHE A 43 12.36 4.46 8.88
C PHE A 43 10.84 4.33 9.02
N HIS A 44 10.10 5.41 8.80
CA HIS A 44 8.64 5.39 8.94
C HIS A 44 7.95 4.60 7.83
N LEU A 45 8.52 4.58 6.62
CA LEU A 45 8.04 3.72 5.54
C LEU A 45 8.22 2.24 5.89
N ALA A 46 9.35 1.85 6.49
CA ALA A 46 9.56 0.48 6.94
C ALA A 46 8.55 0.07 8.03
N GLU A 47 8.31 0.93 9.02
CA GLU A 47 7.31 0.69 10.06
C GLU A 47 5.89 0.56 9.49
N LEU A 48 5.52 1.43 8.54
CA LEU A 48 4.23 1.34 7.83
C LEU A 48 4.09 0.00 7.09
N LYS A 49 5.11 -0.40 6.33
CA LYS A 49 5.10 -1.65 5.56
C LYS A 49 4.94 -2.85 6.48
N LYS A 50 5.72 -2.89 7.56
CA LYS A 50 5.66 -3.94 8.57
C LYS A 50 4.27 -4.05 9.18
N ALA A 51 3.70 -2.94 9.66
CA ALA A 51 2.38 -2.94 10.27
C ALA A 51 1.28 -3.38 9.27
N ALA A 52 1.39 -2.98 8.00
CA ALA A 52 0.44 -3.38 6.97
C ALA A 52 0.55 -4.88 6.63
N GLU A 53 1.77 -5.44 6.58
CA GLU A 53 2.01 -6.86 6.36
C GLU A 53 1.55 -7.74 7.54
N GLU A 54 1.63 -7.22 8.78
CA GLU A 54 1.06 -7.88 9.96
C GLU A 54 -0.48 -7.97 9.89
N ILE A 55 -1.14 -6.94 9.34
CA ILE A 55 -2.60 -6.92 9.15
C ILE A 55 -3.02 -7.79 7.95
N GLU A 56 -2.27 -7.72 6.86
CA GLU A 56 -2.57 -8.40 5.60
C GLU A 56 -1.34 -9.19 5.10
N PRO A 57 -1.20 -10.45 5.53
CA PRO A 57 -0.07 -11.29 5.14
C PRO A 57 0.02 -11.58 3.64
N MET A 58 -1.05 -11.31 2.87
CA MET A 58 -1.02 -11.50 1.42
C MET A 58 -0.37 -10.34 0.67
N ILE A 59 0.02 -9.23 1.31
CA ILE A 59 0.80 -8.19 0.65
C ILE A 59 2.11 -8.82 0.15
N GLY A 60 2.33 -8.79 -1.16
CA GLY A 60 3.55 -9.35 -1.77
C GLY A 60 4.37 -8.34 -2.56
N ARG A 61 3.86 -7.11 -2.74
CA ARG A 61 4.55 -6.07 -3.48
C ARG A 61 4.14 -4.68 -2.99
N TRP A 62 5.13 -3.81 -2.89
CA TRP A 62 4.97 -2.39 -2.63
C TRP A 62 5.38 -1.56 -3.84
N HIS A 63 4.69 -0.46 -4.08
CA HIS A 63 5.07 0.57 -5.03
C HIS A 63 5.07 1.91 -4.30
N VAL A 64 6.17 2.66 -4.46
CA VAL A 64 6.34 3.98 -3.85
C VAL A 64 6.79 4.93 -4.93
N SER A 65 6.01 5.97 -5.20
CA SER A 65 6.35 7.01 -6.19
C SER A 65 6.28 8.40 -5.57
N GLY A 66 7.18 9.31 -5.96
CA GLY A 66 7.09 10.73 -5.61
C GLY A 66 8.31 11.36 -4.93
N LEU A 67 9.52 10.81 -5.09
CA LEU A 67 10.74 11.37 -4.49
C LEU A 67 11.90 11.59 -5.47
N ALA A 68 11.69 11.41 -6.77
CA ALA A 68 12.77 11.63 -7.74
C ALA A 68 13.08 13.13 -7.85
N GLU A 69 14.33 13.51 -7.61
CA GLU A 69 14.82 14.86 -7.88
C GLU A 69 14.74 15.15 -9.39
N GLY A 70 14.10 16.26 -9.76
CA GLY A 70 14.25 16.87 -11.09
C GLY A 70 13.12 16.64 -12.09
N GLU A 71 12.09 15.86 -11.79
CA GLU A 71 10.93 15.74 -12.70
C GLU A 71 9.72 16.51 -12.18
N THR A 72 9.19 17.39 -13.04
CA THR A 72 7.93 18.14 -12.94
C THR A 72 6.67 17.24 -12.91
N GLY A 73 6.77 16.01 -12.39
CA GLY A 73 5.78 14.94 -12.59
C GLY A 73 4.98 14.49 -11.37
N GLY A 74 5.18 15.03 -10.16
CA GLY A 74 4.54 14.47 -8.97
C GLY A 74 4.03 15.50 -7.97
N CYS A 75 2.76 15.90 -8.07
CA CYS A 75 2.06 16.63 -7.00
C CYS A 75 1.70 15.75 -5.79
N ALA A 76 2.09 14.47 -5.79
CA ALA A 76 1.68 13.49 -4.78
C ALA A 76 2.77 12.45 -4.51
N LEU A 77 2.93 12.12 -3.23
CA LEU A 77 3.55 10.88 -2.77
C LEU A 77 2.48 9.79 -2.78
N ILE A 78 2.73 8.67 -3.48
CA ILE A 78 1.82 7.53 -3.54
C ILE A 78 2.53 6.29 -3.03
N ILE A 79 1.96 5.65 -2.02
CA ILE A 79 2.40 4.37 -1.47
C ILE A 79 1.26 3.38 -1.71
N THR A 80 1.52 2.35 -2.51
CA THR A 80 0.55 1.31 -2.87
C THR A 80 1.06 -0.06 -2.46
N ALA A 81 0.21 -0.87 -1.83
CA ALA A 81 0.44 -2.29 -1.56
C ALA A 81 -0.43 -3.16 -2.46
N PHE A 82 0.15 -4.22 -3.01
CA PHE A 82 -0.55 -5.20 -3.83
C PHE A 82 -0.53 -6.57 -3.16
N ARG A 83 -1.71 -7.19 -3.08
CA ARG A 83 -1.86 -8.55 -2.58
C ARG A 83 -1.45 -9.55 -3.65
N VAL A 84 -0.76 -10.61 -3.25
CA VAL A 84 -0.66 -11.85 -4.01
C VAL A 84 -2.06 -12.44 -4.09
N THR A 85 -2.54 -12.67 -5.30
CA THR A 85 -3.86 -13.24 -5.57
C THR A 85 -3.77 -14.61 -6.25
N GLY A 86 -2.59 -14.96 -6.76
CA GLY A 86 -2.32 -16.24 -7.39
C GLY A 86 -0.82 -16.50 -7.51
N ARG A 87 -0.48 -17.72 -7.91
CA ARG A 87 0.89 -18.13 -8.23
C ARG A 87 0.87 -18.90 -9.53
N TYR A 88 1.91 -18.72 -10.34
CA TYR A 88 2.06 -19.45 -11.59
C TYR A 88 2.25 -20.97 -11.32
N GLN A 89 1.43 -21.77 -11.98
CA GLN A 89 1.34 -23.24 -11.91
C GLN A 89 1.54 -23.88 -13.29
N GLY A 90 2.41 -23.28 -14.12
CA GLY A 90 2.62 -23.70 -15.50
C GLY A 90 1.69 -23.00 -16.49
N ASP A 91 2.03 -23.04 -17.77
CA ASP A 91 1.28 -22.37 -18.83
C ASP A 91 -0.18 -22.81 -18.85
N GLY A 92 -1.09 -21.88 -19.12
CA GLY A 92 -2.52 -22.16 -19.18
C GLY A 92 -3.42 -20.96 -19.04
N LEU A 93 -4.70 -21.25 -18.83
CA LEU A 93 -5.75 -20.26 -18.62
C LEU A 93 -5.88 -19.97 -17.13
N TYR A 94 -5.79 -18.70 -16.76
CA TYR A 94 -5.91 -18.21 -15.38
C TYR A 94 -7.06 -17.22 -15.25
N GLU A 95 -7.74 -17.22 -14.12
CA GLU A 95 -8.64 -16.13 -13.75
C GLU A 95 -7.83 -14.89 -13.33
N ARG A 96 -8.41 -13.71 -13.43
CA ARG A 96 -7.88 -12.49 -12.79
C ARG A 96 -7.92 -12.66 -11.27
N GLY A 97 -6.99 -12.05 -10.55
CA GLY A 97 -6.93 -12.10 -9.09
C GLY A 97 -8.11 -11.43 -8.38
N LYS A 98 -8.86 -10.57 -9.08
CA LYS A 98 -10.06 -9.90 -8.58
C LYS A 98 -11.14 -9.89 -9.67
N PRO A 99 -12.43 -10.07 -9.28
CA PRO A 99 -13.53 -9.99 -10.23
C PRO A 99 -13.64 -8.58 -10.80
N ASN A 100 -14.28 -8.47 -11.96
CA ASN A 100 -14.70 -7.19 -12.51
C ASN A 100 -15.88 -6.62 -11.70
N TRP A 101 -16.29 -5.39 -12.01
CA TRP A 101 -17.42 -4.72 -11.35
C TRP A 101 -18.74 -5.51 -11.43
N ASN A 102 -18.89 -6.39 -12.43
CA ASN A 102 -20.05 -7.26 -12.62
C ASN A 102 -19.92 -8.63 -11.93
N GLY A 103 -18.89 -8.84 -11.08
CA GLY A 103 -18.64 -10.11 -10.38
C GLY A 103 -17.99 -11.20 -11.23
N VAL A 104 -17.83 -11.00 -12.54
CA VAL A 104 -17.22 -11.99 -13.44
C VAL A 104 -15.71 -11.85 -13.42
N PHE A 105 -15.01 -12.99 -13.39
CA PHE A 105 -13.55 -13.03 -13.53
C PHE A 105 -13.15 -13.06 -15.01
N THR A 106 -12.36 -12.08 -15.44
CA THR A 106 -11.67 -12.16 -16.74
C THR A 106 -10.70 -13.33 -16.72
N ARG A 107 -10.59 -14.04 -17.85
CA ARG A 107 -9.63 -15.14 -18.02
C ARG A 107 -8.52 -14.72 -18.97
N TYR A 108 -7.30 -15.12 -18.64
CA TYR A 108 -6.10 -14.79 -19.39
C TYR A 108 -5.29 -16.06 -19.70
N ASN A 109 -4.84 -16.18 -20.94
CA ASN A 109 -3.80 -17.13 -21.32
C ASN A 109 -2.46 -16.60 -20.82
N VAL A 110 -1.80 -17.36 -19.95
CA VAL A 110 -0.51 -17.03 -19.35
C VAL A 110 0.53 -18.00 -19.85
N ARG A 111 1.63 -17.45 -20.37
CA ARG A 111 2.77 -18.21 -20.88
C ARG A 111 4.08 -17.66 -20.33
N LEU A 112 4.95 -18.52 -19.84
CA LEU A 112 6.32 -18.16 -19.46
C LEU A 112 7.15 -17.84 -20.72
N LEU A 113 7.95 -16.78 -20.66
CA LEU A 113 8.90 -16.41 -21.71
C LEU A 113 10.31 -16.86 -21.36
N ASP A 114 11.14 -17.08 -22.39
CA ASP A 114 12.49 -17.64 -22.25
C ASP A 114 13.53 -16.64 -21.69
N HIS A 115 13.14 -15.38 -21.46
CA HIS A 115 14.03 -14.35 -20.93
C HIS A 115 13.48 -13.74 -19.63
N ARG A 116 14.36 -13.04 -18.92
CA ARG A 116 14.11 -12.42 -17.63
C ARG A 116 14.30 -10.90 -17.72
N ILE A 117 13.66 -10.17 -16.82
CA ILE A 117 13.89 -8.73 -16.59
C ILE A 117 14.17 -8.57 -15.10
N ASP A 118 15.26 -7.91 -14.74
CA ASP A 118 15.68 -7.68 -13.34
C ASP A 118 15.69 -8.98 -12.50
N ASP A 119 16.26 -10.04 -13.08
CA ASP A 119 16.29 -11.39 -12.51
C ASP A 119 14.90 -12.01 -12.20
N GLU A 120 13.79 -11.41 -12.65
CA GLU A 120 12.46 -11.99 -12.55
C GLU A 120 12.06 -12.74 -13.82
N ARG A 121 11.28 -13.83 -13.66
CA ARG A 121 10.65 -14.51 -14.80
C ARG A 121 9.67 -13.56 -15.49
N LEU A 122 9.68 -13.54 -16.81
CA LEU A 122 8.76 -12.75 -17.60
C LEU A 122 7.65 -13.62 -18.18
N PHE A 123 6.42 -13.11 -18.15
CA PHE A 123 5.25 -13.82 -18.63
C PHE A 123 4.52 -13.00 -19.67
N GLU A 124 4.06 -13.66 -20.73
CA GLU A 124 3.07 -13.11 -21.63
C GLU A 124 1.67 -13.44 -21.12
N VAL A 125 0.84 -12.41 -21.02
CA VAL A 125 -0.55 -12.50 -20.58
C VAL A 125 -1.45 -11.98 -21.69
N ARG A 126 -2.34 -12.84 -22.21
CA ARG A 126 -3.25 -12.52 -23.31
C ARG A 126 -4.70 -12.68 -22.86
N GLY A 127 -5.52 -11.67 -23.12
CA GLY A 127 -6.95 -11.68 -22.86
C GLY A 127 -7.74 -11.08 -24.04
N PRO A 128 -9.07 -10.96 -23.93
CA PRO A 128 -9.89 -10.33 -24.96
C PRO A 128 -9.46 -8.87 -25.20
N GLY A 129 -8.82 -8.61 -26.35
CA GLY A 129 -8.36 -7.26 -26.73
C GLY A 129 -7.11 -6.76 -26.00
N GLU A 130 -6.51 -7.57 -25.14
CA GLU A 130 -5.36 -7.17 -24.30
C GLU A 130 -4.20 -8.14 -24.48
N ARG A 131 -2.99 -7.58 -24.60
CA ARG A 131 -1.74 -8.32 -24.53
C ARG A 131 -0.75 -7.51 -23.71
N MET A 132 -0.18 -8.14 -22.69
CA MET A 132 0.80 -7.51 -21.81
C MET A 132 1.91 -8.50 -21.44
N GLN A 133 3.03 -7.94 -20.99
CA GLN A 133 4.11 -8.70 -20.38
C GLN A 133 4.23 -8.29 -18.92
N LEU A 134 4.26 -9.27 -18.03
CA LEU A 134 4.37 -9.05 -16.59
C LEU A 134 5.55 -9.83 -16.05
N ILE A 135 6.40 -9.17 -15.25
CA ILE A 135 7.35 -9.85 -14.37
C ILE A 135 6.59 -10.63 -13.30
N GLU A 136 7.25 -11.61 -12.68
CA GLU A 136 6.62 -12.55 -11.75
C GLU A 136 5.90 -11.88 -10.58
N SER A 137 6.52 -10.87 -9.97
CA SER A 137 5.92 -10.09 -8.89
C SER A 137 4.62 -9.41 -9.32
N ASN A 138 4.57 -8.87 -10.55
CA ASN A 138 3.36 -8.29 -11.11
C ASN A 138 2.32 -9.37 -11.41
N LEU A 139 2.73 -10.48 -12.03
CA LEU A 139 1.86 -11.60 -12.37
C LEU A 139 1.13 -12.10 -11.12
N ASN A 140 1.86 -12.36 -10.03
CA ASN A 140 1.30 -12.89 -8.78
C ASN A 140 0.23 -11.99 -8.15
N THR A 141 0.22 -10.69 -8.47
CA THR A 141 -0.82 -9.74 -8.02
C THR A 141 -1.96 -9.59 -9.02
N PHE A 142 -1.75 -10.02 -10.27
CA PHE A 142 -2.68 -9.88 -11.39
C PHE A 142 -3.55 -11.12 -11.60
N ILE A 143 -2.98 -12.32 -11.48
CA ILE A 143 -3.68 -13.60 -11.70
C ILE A 143 -4.25 -14.17 -10.40
N GLY A 144 -5.32 -14.94 -10.53
CA GLY A 144 -5.87 -15.80 -9.50
C GLY A 144 -5.48 -17.26 -9.73
N ARG A 145 -6.46 -18.16 -9.63
CA ARG A 145 -6.26 -19.60 -9.85
C ARG A 145 -6.13 -19.96 -11.33
N LYS A 146 -5.42 -21.05 -11.60
CA LYS A 146 -5.44 -21.72 -12.91
C LYS A 146 -6.78 -22.44 -13.11
N VAL A 147 -7.35 -22.31 -14.30
CA VAL A 147 -8.67 -22.88 -14.65
C VAL A 147 -8.67 -23.75 -15.90
N GLY A 148 -7.54 -23.85 -16.61
CA GLY A 148 -7.44 -24.71 -17.79
C GLY A 148 -6.06 -24.74 -18.43
N ALA A 149 -5.94 -25.56 -19.47
CA ALA A 149 -4.81 -25.53 -20.39
C ALA A 149 -4.87 -24.30 -21.31
N LEU A 150 -3.78 -24.03 -22.04
CA LEU A 150 -3.77 -23.01 -23.08
C LEU A 150 -4.74 -23.42 -24.19
N SER A 151 -5.58 -22.47 -24.62
CA SER A 151 -6.47 -22.58 -25.76
C SER A 151 -5.92 -21.83 -26.97
#